data_AF-A0A7C7R1B0-F1
#
_entry.id   AF-A0A7C7R1B0-F1
#
_cell.length_a   1.000
_cell.length_b   1.000
_cell.length_c   1.000
_cell.angle_alpha   90.00
_cell.angle_beta   90.00
_cell.angle_gamma   90.00
#
_symmetry.space_group_name_H-M   'P 1'
#
loop_
_entity.id
_entity.type
_entity.pdbx_description
1 polymer ?
#
loop_
_entity_poly.entity_id
_entity_poly.type
_entity_poly.pdbx_seq_one_letter_code
_entity_poly.pdbx_strand_id
1 'polypeptide(L)'
;APIALWESGAILIYLGEKSGQLLGASTADKYQIIKWVMFQMGGLGPMLGQLGYFSKFAGAEIEDPRPKARYVTEAKRLLAVLDGELANRNWIAGDYSIADIAIAPWLKALDYYGTKDVVGWSELKNLPAYLDRFLARAAVQKGLLTPPPPEG
;
A
#
# COMPACT_ATOMS: atom_id res chain seq x y z
N ALA A 1 25.98 9.86 -11.47
CA ALA A 1 25.23 9.29 -12.61
C ALA A 1 23.95 8.63 -12.09
N PRO A 2 22.87 8.56 -12.87
CA PRO A 2 21.67 7.80 -12.47
C PRO A 2 22.02 6.32 -12.33
N ILE A 3 21.49 5.68 -11.29
CA ILE A 3 21.68 4.25 -11.00
C ILE A 3 20.49 3.51 -11.62
N ALA A 4 20.75 2.46 -12.40
CA ALA A 4 19.70 1.57 -12.89
C ALA A 4 19.16 0.74 -11.71
N LEU A 5 17.87 0.89 -11.42
CA LEU A 5 17.21 0.26 -10.28
C LEU A 5 15.91 -0.42 -10.71
N TRP A 6 15.63 -1.54 -10.06
CA TRP A 6 14.34 -2.22 -10.05
C TRP A 6 13.92 -2.42 -8.58
N GLU A 7 12.73 -2.96 -8.36
CA GLU A 7 12.00 -2.93 -7.09
C GLU A 7 11.53 -1.53 -6.68
N SER A 8 10.22 -1.37 -6.54
CA SER A 8 9.59 -0.08 -6.22
C SER A 8 10.07 0.47 -4.87
N GLY A 9 10.37 -0.40 -3.89
CA GLY A 9 10.86 0.01 -2.58
C GLY A 9 12.26 0.62 -2.65
N ALA A 10 13.16 -0.01 -3.42
CA ALA A 10 14.51 0.48 -3.64
C ALA A 10 14.50 1.80 -4.42
N ILE A 11 13.64 1.92 -5.43
CA ILE A 11 13.46 3.15 -6.21
C ILE A 11 12.97 4.30 -5.32
N LEU A 12 11.96 4.06 -4.48
CA LEU A 12 11.45 5.08 -3.55
C LEU A 12 12.51 5.54 -2.55
N ILE A 13 13.30 4.62 -1.99
CA ILE A 13 14.39 4.95 -1.08
C ILE A 13 15.44 5.79 -1.81
N TYR A 14 15.89 5.36 -2.98
CA TYR A 14 16.86 6.08 -3.79
C TYR A 14 16.40 7.51 -4.12
N LEU A 15 15.15 7.69 -4.53
CA LEU A 15 14.58 9.00 -4.84
C LEU A 15 14.46 9.87 -3.59
N GLY A 16 14.08 9.29 -2.45
CA GLY A 16 14.03 9.99 -1.17
C GLY A 16 15.41 10.51 -0.75
N GLU A 17 16.45 9.68 -0.86
CA GLU A 17 17.83 10.09 -0.55
C GLU A 17 18.36 11.13 -1.54
N LYS A 18 18.12 10.93 -2.84
CA LYS A 18 18.59 11.85 -3.88
C LYS A 18 17.96 13.24 -3.77
N SER A 19 16.70 13.31 -3.36
CA SER A 19 15.97 14.58 -3.25
C SER A 19 16.03 15.23 -1.88
N GLY A 20 16.41 14.47 -0.83
CA GLY A 20 16.31 14.90 0.55
C GLY A 20 14.87 15.05 1.05
N GLN A 21 13.89 14.43 0.38
CA GLN A 21 12.47 14.57 0.67
C GLN A 21 11.84 13.22 1.02
N LEU A 22 10.77 13.25 1.83
CA LEU A 22 9.88 12.10 2.11
C LEU A 22 10.54 10.88 2.76
N LEU A 23 11.78 10.99 3.25
CA LEU A 23 12.55 9.92 3.87
C LEU A 23 13.08 10.29 5.28
N GLY A 24 12.50 11.32 5.89
CA GLY A 24 12.88 11.80 7.22
C GLY A 24 14.14 12.67 7.24
N ALA A 25 14.34 13.38 8.35
CA ALA A 25 15.49 14.29 8.53
C ALA A 25 16.61 13.66 9.37
N SER A 26 16.27 12.73 10.27
CA SER A 26 17.23 11.98 11.07
C SER A 26 17.34 10.52 10.62
N THR A 27 18.43 9.86 11.03
CA THR A 27 18.59 8.42 10.85
C THR A 27 17.43 7.64 11.47
N ALA A 28 16.95 8.06 12.64
CA ALA A 28 15.82 7.41 13.31
C ALA A 28 14.54 7.50 12.47
N ASP A 29 14.20 8.69 11.96
CA ASP A 29 13.01 8.89 11.12
C ASP A 29 13.09 8.06 9.84
N LYS A 30 14.26 8.08 9.19
CA LYS A 30 14.53 7.31 7.97
C LYS A 30 14.22 5.83 8.18
N TYR A 31 14.73 5.22 9.27
CA TYR A 31 14.49 3.81 9.51
C TYR A 31 13.06 3.50 9.98
N GLN A 32 12.36 4.45 10.62
CA GLN A 32 10.91 4.29 10.89
C GLN A 32 10.10 4.26 9.60
N ILE A 33 10.44 5.11 8.62
CA ILE A 33 9.80 5.12 7.29
C ILE A 33 10.15 3.83 6.53
N ILE A 34 11.42 3.44 6.48
CA ILE A 34 11.87 2.23 5.78
C ILE A 34 11.20 0.97 6.35
N LYS A 35 11.04 0.88 7.67
CA LYS A 35 10.30 -0.22 8.32
C LYS A 35 8.91 -0.41 7.70
N TRP A 36 8.18 0.68 7.47
CA TRP A 36 6.84 0.62 6.86
C TRP A 36 6.87 0.36 5.36
N VAL A 37 7.89 0.83 4.64
CA VAL A 37 8.14 0.40 3.25
C VAL A 37 8.34 -1.11 3.20
N MET A 38 9.16 -1.68 4.08
CA MET A 38 9.42 -3.12 4.11
C MET A 38 8.20 -3.93 4.55
N PHE A 39 7.39 -3.43 5.49
CA PHE A 39 6.08 -4.01 5.81
C PHE A 39 5.20 -4.11 4.57
N GLN A 40 5.18 -3.07 3.74
CA GLN A 40 4.40 -3.08 2.51
C GLN A 40 4.97 -4.05 1.48
N MET A 41 6.29 -4.03 1.24
CA MET A 41 6.94 -4.86 0.23
C MET A 41 6.89 -6.35 0.56
N GLY A 42 7.08 -6.71 1.83
CA GLY A 42 7.10 -8.11 2.27
C GLY A 42 5.75 -8.67 2.72
N GLY A 43 4.79 -7.81 3.06
CA GLY A 43 3.50 -8.21 3.65
C GLY A 43 2.32 -7.73 2.83
N LEU A 44 2.02 -6.42 2.90
CA LEU A 44 0.79 -5.86 2.33
C LEU A 44 0.63 -6.15 0.84
N GLY A 45 1.63 -5.79 0.03
CA GLY A 45 1.57 -5.94 -1.42
C GLY A 45 1.37 -7.39 -1.86
N PRO A 46 2.28 -8.32 -1.48
CA PRO A 46 2.14 -9.72 -1.83
C PRO A 46 0.81 -10.34 -1.39
N MET A 47 0.35 -10.07 -0.17
CA MET A 47 -0.86 -10.69 0.36
C MET A 47 -2.13 -10.15 -0.30
N LEU A 48 -2.21 -8.83 -0.56
CA LEU A 48 -3.34 -8.27 -1.30
C LEU A 48 -3.34 -8.66 -2.77
N GLY A 49 -2.18 -8.90 -3.37
CA GLY A 49 -2.06 -9.48 -4.72
C GLY A 49 -2.66 -10.88 -4.79
N GLN A 50 -2.33 -11.74 -3.82
CA GLN A 50 -2.92 -13.09 -3.75
C GLN A 50 -4.44 -13.03 -3.48
N LEU A 51 -4.89 -12.16 -2.58
CA LEU A 51 -6.31 -11.93 -2.37
C LEU A 51 -7.03 -11.54 -3.68
N GLY A 52 -6.44 -10.62 -4.46
CA GLY A 52 -6.95 -10.23 -5.77
C GLY A 52 -7.01 -11.40 -6.75
N TYR A 53 -5.96 -12.24 -6.81
CA TYR A 53 -5.93 -13.43 -7.65
C TYR A 53 -7.09 -14.38 -7.38
N PHE A 54 -7.32 -14.73 -6.10
CA PHE A 54 -8.40 -15.65 -5.69
C PHE A 54 -9.78 -15.00 -5.60
N SER A 55 -9.91 -13.69 -5.88
CA SER A 55 -11.20 -12.98 -5.79
C SER A 55 -11.69 -12.40 -7.10
N LYS A 56 -10.78 -12.01 -8.01
CA LYS A 56 -11.13 -11.30 -9.25
C LYS A 56 -10.57 -11.96 -10.52
N PHE A 57 -9.41 -12.62 -10.42
CA PHE A 57 -8.75 -13.21 -11.59
C PHE A 57 -9.03 -14.71 -11.67
N ALA A 58 -8.24 -15.45 -12.47
CA ALA A 58 -8.42 -16.88 -12.72
C ALA A 58 -8.51 -17.73 -11.43
N GLY A 59 -7.89 -17.29 -10.33
CA GLY A 59 -8.01 -17.97 -9.04
C GLY A 59 -9.43 -17.95 -8.44
N ALA A 60 -10.32 -17.08 -8.91
CA ALA A 60 -11.71 -17.02 -8.46
C ALA A 60 -12.55 -18.23 -8.94
N GLU A 61 -12.10 -18.94 -9.98
CA GLU A 61 -12.77 -20.15 -10.51
C GLU A 61 -12.39 -21.41 -9.71
N ILE A 62 -11.44 -21.32 -8.78
CA ILE A 62 -11.03 -22.44 -7.94
C ILE A 62 -12.12 -22.70 -6.90
N GLU A 63 -12.71 -23.89 -6.95
CA GLU A 63 -13.82 -24.28 -6.07
C GLU A 63 -13.42 -24.44 -4.60
N ASP A 64 -12.17 -24.85 -4.33
CA ASP A 64 -11.65 -24.96 -2.96
C ASP A 64 -11.54 -23.58 -2.30
N PRO A 65 -12.31 -23.28 -1.24
CA PRO A 65 -12.31 -21.95 -0.63
C PRO A 65 -11.09 -21.68 0.25
N ARG A 66 -10.30 -22.69 0.61
CA ARG A 66 -9.21 -22.58 1.60
C ARG A 66 -8.12 -21.57 1.20
N PRO A 67 -7.64 -21.51 -0.06
CA PRO A 67 -6.66 -20.50 -0.46
C PRO A 67 -7.20 -19.08 -0.30
N LYS A 68 -8.43 -18.81 -0.79
CA LYS A 68 -9.06 -17.50 -0.66
C LYS A 68 -9.23 -17.11 0.80
N ALA A 69 -9.75 -18.01 1.64
CA ALA A 69 -9.95 -17.77 3.07
C ALA A 69 -8.65 -17.41 3.80
N ARG A 70 -7.54 -18.08 3.45
CA ARG A 70 -6.20 -17.76 3.97
C ARG A 70 -5.80 -16.31 3.67
N TYR A 71 -5.94 -15.87 2.43
CA TYR A 71 -5.53 -14.51 2.04
C TYR A 71 -6.50 -13.43 2.54
N VAL A 72 -7.80 -13.73 2.67
CA VAL A 72 -8.75 -12.84 3.37
C VAL A 72 -8.31 -12.63 4.82
N THR A 73 -7.96 -13.71 5.52
CA THR A 73 -7.55 -13.65 6.93
C THR A 73 -6.29 -12.82 7.11
N GLU A 74 -5.27 -13.05 6.27
CA GLU A 74 -4.03 -12.30 6.35
C GLU A 74 -4.20 -10.83 5.92
N ALA A 75 -5.04 -10.56 4.91
CA ALA A 75 -5.40 -9.19 4.54
C ALA A 75 -6.05 -8.44 5.70
N LYS A 76 -7.04 -9.04 6.40
CA LYS A 76 -7.65 -8.45 7.60
C LYS A 76 -6.63 -8.13 8.67
N ARG A 77 -5.69 -9.06 8.94
CA ARG A 77 -4.63 -8.86 9.94
C ARG A 77 -3.73 -7.66 9.57
N LEU A 78 -3.32 -7.56 8.30
CA LEU A 78 -2.48 -6.47 7.82
C LEU A 78 -3.19 -5.12 7.85
N LEU A 79 -4.48 -5.08 7.47
CA LEU A 79 -5.30 -3.88 7.57
C LEU A 79 -5.48 -3.44 9.02
N ALA A 80 -5.71 -4.38 9.96
CA ALA A 80 -5.81 -4.06 11.38
C ALA A 80 -4.51 -3.46 11.96
N VAL A 81 -3.33 -3.92 11.52
CA VAL A 81 -2.04 -3.33 11.90
C VAL A 81 -1.93 -1.87 11.43
N LEU A 82 -2.28 -1.60 10.17
CA LEU A 82 -2.23 -0.24 9.64
C LEU A 82 -3.27 0.66 10.30
N ASP A 83 -4.49 0.18 10.52
CA ASP A 83 -5.57 0.93 11.18
C ASP A 83 -5.18 1.32 12.61
N GLY A 84 -4.54 0.41 13.34
CA GLY A 84 -4.03 0.66 14.68
C GLY A 84 -2.91 1.71 14.72
N GLU A 85 -1.94 1.62 13.80
CA GLU A 85 -0.85 2.61 13.70
C GLU A 85 -1.38 4.01 13.38
N LEU A 86 -2.46 4.10 12.60
CA LEU A 86 -3.09 5.36 12.18
C LEU A 86 -4.04 5.97 13.23
N ALA A 87 -4.25 5.32 14.38
CA ALA A 87 -5.23 5.78 15.38
C ALA A 87 -5.03 7.22 15.87
N ASN A 88 -3.78 7.70 15.91
CA ASN A 88 -3.45 9.05 16.36
C ASN A 88 -2.56 9.79 15.35
N ARG A 89 -2.60 9.40 14.08
CA ARG A 89 -1.67 9.87 13.06
C ARG A 89 -2.36 10.09 11.72
N ASN A 90 -1.95 11.12 11.01
CA ASN A 90 -2.43 11.37 9.64
C ASN A 90 -1.73 10.50 8.59
N TRP A 91 -0.48 10.12 8.84
CA TRP A 91 0.36 9.31 7.95
C TRP A 91 1.11 8.24 8.73
N ILE A 92 1.50 7.16 8.05
CA ILE A 92 1.89 5.89 8.71
C ILE A 92 3.18 6.01 9.55
N ALA A 93 4.07 6.92 9.18
CA ALA A 93 5.37 7.10 9.81
C ALA A 93 5.54 8.51 10.42
N GLY A 94 4.44 9.18 10.77
CA GLY A 94 4.43 10.57 11.25
C GLY A 94 4.03 11.54 10.14
N ASP A 95 5.00 12.17 9.50
CA ASP A 95 4.77 13.03 8.33
C ASP A 95 4.60 12.19 7.05
N TYR A 96 4.01 12.80 6.01
CA TYR A 96 3.83 12.14 4.71
C TYR A 96 5.18 11.72 4.13
N SER A 97 5.30 10.45 3.77
CA SER A 97 6.58 9.83 3.41
C SER A 97 6.45 8.86 2.25
N ILE A 98 7.58 8.29 1.81
CA ILE A 98 7.58 7.21 0.83
C ILE A 98 6.85 5.95 1.31
N ALA A 99 6.69 5.75 2.62
CA ALA A 99 5.91 4.62 3.14
C ALA A 99 4.43 4.74 2.75
N ASP A 100 3.87 5.95 2.79
CA ASP A 100 2.49 6.19 2.39
C ASP A 100 2.30 6.00 0.87
N ILE A 101 3.28 6.45 0.09
CA ILE A 101 3.33 6.24 -1.37
C ILE A 101 3.38 4.75 -1.71
N ALA A 102 4.06 3.94 -0.90
CA ALA A 102 4.13 2.49 -1.08
C ALA A 102 2.82 1.78 -0.68
N ILE A 103 2.20 2.20 0.43
CA ILE A 103 1.04 1.53 1.05
C ILE A 103 -0.27 1.86 0.36
N ALA A 104 -0.60 3.14 0.21
CA ALA A 104 -1.94 3.57 -0.19
C ALA A 104 -2.41 3.04 -1.56
N PRO A 105 -1.55 2.88 -2.60
CA PRO A 105 -1.97 2.25 -3.86
C PRO A 105 -2.51 0.83 -3.69
N TRP A 106 -1.96 0.05 -2.74
CA TRP A 106 -2.44 -1.30 -2.44
C TRP A 106 -3.76 -1.31 -1.69
N LEU A 107 -4.04 -0.30 -0.87
CA LEU A 107 -5.37 -0.12 -0.27
C LEU A 107 -6.41 0.24 -1.33
N LYS A 108 -6.08 1.15 -2.26
CA LYS A 108 -6.93 1.48 -3.41
C LYS A 108 -7.21 0.24 -4.28
N ALA A 109 -6.26 -0.69 -4.39
CA ALA A 109 -6.46 -1.91 -5.17
C ALA A 109 -7.59 -2.81 -4.64
N LEU A 110 -7.99 -2.69 -3.36
CA LEU A 110 -9.14 -3.40 -2.82
C LEU A 110 -10.45 -3.05 -3.54
N ASP A 111 -10.63 -1.80 -3.97
CA ASP A 111 -11.76 -1.39 -4.82
C ASP A 111 -11.70 -2.09 -6.17
N TYR A 112 -10.50 -2.09 -6.78
CA TYR A 112 -10.31 -2.75 -8.06
C TYR A 112 -10.56 -4.25 -7.97
N TYR A 113 -10.19 -4.92 -6.87
CA TYR A 113 -10.45 -6.34 -6.67
C TYR A 113 -11.88 -6.66 -6.20
N GLY A 114 -12.67 -5.65 -5.80
CA GLY A 114 -14.00 -5.87 -5.23
C GLY A 114 -13.97 -6.59 -3.88
N THR A 115 -12.94 -6.36 -3.07
CA THR A 115 -12.68 -7.12 -1.83
C THR A 115 -12.84 -6.32 -0.55
N LYS A 116 -13.27 -5.05 -0.62
CA LYS A 116 -13.48 -4.20 0.57
C LYS A 116 -14.41 -4.84 1.61
N ASP A 117 -15.54 -5.38 1.17
CA ASP A 117 -16.52 -5.96 2.09
C ASP A 117 -15.96 -7.22 2.77
N VAL A 118 -15.33 -8.12 2.02
CA VAL A 118 -14.80 -9.38 2.58
C VAL A 118 -13.67 -9.15 3.57
N VAL A 119 -12.91 -8.05 3.43
CA VAL A 119 -11.86 -7.66 4.38
C VAL A 119 -12.34 -6.74 5.50
N GLY A 120 -13.64 -6.44 5.57
CA GLY A 120 -14.22 -5.62 6.64
C GLY A 120 -13.82 -4.14 6.56
N TRP A 121 -13.64 -3.59 5.35
CA TRP A 121 -13.15 -2.22 5.15
C TRP A 121 -13.98 -1.16 5.89
N SER A 122 -15.30 -1.32 5.95
CA SER A 122 -16.21 -0.40 6.63
C SER A 122 -16.10 -0.42 8.16
N GLU A 123 -15.46 -1.43 8.74
CA GLU A 123 -15.26 -1.57 10.19
C GLU A 123 -13.95 -0.89 10.66
N LEU A 124 -13.07 -0.55 9.72
CA LEU A 124 -11.79 0.12 9.98
C LEU A 124 -12.02 1.60 10.30
N LYS A 125 -11.39 2.10 11.36
CA LYS A 125 -11.69 3.43 11.90
C LYS A 125 -10.90 4.54 11.22
N ASN A 126 -9.66 4.24 10.83
CA ASN A 126 -8.67 5.23 10.42
C ASN A 126 -8.27 5.07 8.95
N LEU A 127 -8.24 3.84 8.45
CA LEU A 127 -7.80 3.53 7.08
C LEU A 127 -8.63 4.19 5.97
N PRO A 128 -9.97 4.27 6.03
CA PRO A 128 -10.75 4.97 5.02
C PRO A 128 -10.34 6.45 4.88
N ALA A 129 -10.28 7.18 5.99
CA ALA A 129 -9.88 8.59 6.00
C ALA A 129 -8.41 8.79 5.59
N TYR A 130 -7.53 7.85 5.93
CA TYR A 130 -6.14 7.83 5.46
C TYR A 130 -6.05 7.71 3.93
N LEU A 131 -6.79 6.77 3.34
CA LEU A 131 -6.80 6.57 1.89
C LEU A 131 -7.38 7.80 1.17
N ASP A 132 -8.48 8.35 1.66
CA ASP A 132 -9.09 9.56 1.08
C ASP A 132 -8.12 10.74 1.09
N ARG A 133 -7.40 10.94 2.22
CA ARG A 133 -6.37 11.98 2.35
C ARG A 133 -5.22 11.78 1.37
N PHE A 134 -4.78 10.54 1.16
CA PHE A 134 -3.76 10.21 0.16
C PHE A 134 -4.23 10.56 -1.25
N LEU A 135 -5.44 10.12 -1.61
CA LEU A 135 -6.00 10.31 -2.94
C LEU A 135 -6.33 11.78 -3.24
N ALA A 136 -6.62 12.60 -2.24
CA ALA A 136 -6.86 14.03 -2.43
C ALA A 136 -5.61 14.82 -2.90
N ARG A 137 -4.40 14.23 -2.86
CA ARG A 137 -3.15 14.93 -3.22
C ARG A 137 -3.02 15.04 -4.74
N ALA A 138 -2.79 16.26 -5.25
CA ALA A 138 -2.62 16.51 -6.69
C ALA A 138 -1.50 15.68 -7.34
N ALA A 139 -0.36 15.50 -6.65
CA ALA A 139 0.75 14.67 -7.13
C ALA A 139 0.37 13.18 -7.23
N VAL A 140 -0.48 12.69 -6.32
CA VAL A 140 -0.99 11.31 -6.35
C VAL A 140 -1.92 11.15 -7.57
N GLN A 141 -2.85 12.08 -7.79
CA GLN A 141 -3.74 12.04 -8.95
C GLN A 141 -2.96 12.01 -10.27
N LYS A 142 -1.91 12.83 -10.39
CA LYS A 142 -1.01 12.80 -11.55
C LYS A 142 -0.29 11.45 -11.68
N GLY A 143 0.24 10.91 -10.58
CA GLY A 143 0.96 9.64 -10.56
C GLY A 143 0.09 8.44 -10.95
N LEU A 144 -1.19 8.43 -10.55
CA LEU A 144 -2.14 7.36 -10.89
C LEU A 144 -2.41 7.23 -12.40
N LEU A 145 -2.16 8.29 -13.16
CA LEU A 145 -2.37 8.36 -14.62
C LEU A 145 -1.05 8.30 -15.40
N THR A 146 0.06 7.94 -14.75
CA THR A 146 1.40 7.92 -15.36
C THR A 146 2.11 6.57 -15.15
N PRO A 147 2.59 5.90 -16.22
CA PRO A 147 2.30 6.20 -17.62
C PRO A 147 0.78 6.09 -17.88
N PRO A 148 0.27 6.69 -18.98
CA PRO A 148 -1.12 6.48 -19.35
C PRO A 148 -1.39 4.97 -19.47
N PRO A 149 -2.62 4.51 -19.16
CA PRO A 149 -3.00 3.12 -19.39
C PRO A 149 -2.66 2.73 -20.83
N PRO A 150 -2.24 1.47 -21.09
CA PRO A 150 -2.07 1.00 -22.45
C PRO A 150 -3.35 1.30 -23.24
N GLU A 151 -3.22 1.94 -24.41
CA GLU A 151 -4.34 2.04 -25.34
C GLU A 151 -4.77 0.62 -25.67
N GLY A 152 -6.05 0.32 -25.40
CA GLY A 152 -6.67 -0.97 -25.68
C GLY A 152 -7.00 -1.13 -27.16
#